data_AF-A0A948G1J9-F1
#
_entry.id   AF-A0A948G1J9-F1
#
_cell.length_a   1.000
_cell.length_b   1.000
_cell.length_c   1.000
_cell.angle_alpha   90.00
_cell.angle_beta   90.00
_cell.angle_gamma   90.00
#
_symmetry.space_group_name_H-M   'P 1'
#
loop_
_entity.id
_entity.type
_entity.pdbx_description
1 polymer ?
#
loop_
_entity_poly.entity_id
_entity_poly.type
_entity_poly.pdbx_seq_one_letter_code
_entity_poly.pdbx_strand_id
1 'polypeptide(L)' 'KLIETLELPPGQKKCTERAHAGADAELKYRVVYADGSVHEELFKSHYRPWQEVCLIGVEALSETATTTEQIEP' A
#
# COMPACT_ATOMS: atom_id res chain seq x y z
N LYS A 1 2.72 -9.11 -3.88
CA LYS A 1 4.03 -9.64 -3.44
C LYS A 1 3.90 -11.12 -3.07
N LEU A 2 4.79 -11.97 -3.55
CA LEU A 2 4.92 -13.36 -3.09
C LEU A 2 6.21 -13.48 -2.28
N ILE A 3 6.14 -14.16 -1.14
CA ILE A 3 7.27 -14.36 -0.22
C ILE A 3 7.41 -15.87 -0.01
N GLU A 4 8.59 -16.41 -0.25
CA GLU A 4 8.88 -17.82 -0.01
C GLU A 4 8.93 -18.10 1.49
N THR A 5 8.42 -19.26 1.90
CA THR A 5 8.50 -19.74 3.27
C THR A 5 8.67 -21.25 3.32
N LEU A 6 9.32 -21.73 4.37
CA LEU A 6 9.42 -23.17 4.69
C LEU A 6 8.33 -23.62 5.67
N GLU A 7 7.52 -22.69 6.16
CA GLU A 7 6.44 -22.97 7.15
C GLU A 7 5.17 -23.51 6.51
N LEU A 8 5.04 -23.38 5.19
CA LEU A 8 3.96 -23.95 4.41
C LEU A 8 4.50 -25.14 3.60
N PRO A 9 3.71 -26.23 3.44
CA PRO A 9 4.09 -27.31 2.54
C PRO A 9 4.37 -26.79 1.12
N PRO A 10 5.33 -27.39 0.40
CA PRO A 10 5.68 -26.96 -0.95
C PRO A 10 4.46 -26.81 -1.87
N GLY A 11 4.35 -25.66 -2.54
CA GLY A 11 3.26 -25.33 -3.44
C GLY A 11 1.99 -24.79 -2.77
N GLN A 12 1.89 -24.76 -1.44
CA GLN A 12 0.76 -24.11 -0.77
C GLN A 12 0.95 -22.60 -0.72
N LYS A 13 -0.15 -21.87 -0.99
CA LYS A 13 -0.19 -20.40 -0.96
C LYS A 13 -1.12 -19.93 0.16
N LYS A 14 -0.65 -19.00 1.00
CA LYS A 14 -1.46 -18.33 2.03
C LYS A 14 -1.27 -16.83 1.93
N CYS A 15 -2.34 -16.09 1.64
CA CYS A 15 -2.30 -14.63 1.61
C CYS A 15 -2.58 -14.06 3.00
N THR A 16 -1.65 -13.26 3.51
CA THR A 16 -1.77 -12.58 4.81
C THR A 16 -2.37 -11.19 4.65
N GLU A 17 -2.07 -10.54 3.53
CA GLU A 17 -2.60 -9.23 3.17
C GLU A 17 -3.37 -9.34 1.86
N ARG A 18 -4.54 -8.70 1.77
CA ARG A 18 -5.35 -8.69 0.54
C ARG A 18 -5.16 -7.39 -0.21
N ALA A 19 -5.36 -7.43 -1.52
CA ALA A 19 -5.29 -6.23 -2.33
C ALA A 19 -6.46 -5.31 -1.99
N HIS A 20 -6.15 -4.04 -1.67
CA HIS A 20 -7.13 -2.98 -1.52
C HIS A 20 -6.83 -1.87 -2.53
N ALA A 21 -7.87 -1.43 -3.23
CA ALA A 21 -7.75 -0.28 -4.11
C ALA A 21 -7.36 0.95 -3.28
N GLY A 22 -6.51 1.78 -3.88
CA GLY A 22 -6.25 3.12 -3.36
C GLY A 22 -7.48 4.01 -3.54
N ALA A 23 -7.38 5.25 -3.09
CA ALA A 23 -8.42 6.23 -3.27
C ALA A 23 -7.85 7.63 -3.45
N ASP A 24 -8.46 8.40 -4.34
CA ASP A 24 -8.22 9.83 -4.49
C ASP A 24 -9.38 10.59 -3.88
N ALA A 25 -9.07 11.63 -3.12
CA ALA A 25 -10.04 12.55 -2.54
C ALA A 25 -9.66 13.98 -2.88
N GLU A 26 -10.64 14.76 -3.34
CA GLU A 26 -10.48 16.18 -3.63
C GLU A 26 -11.52 16.99 -2.84
N LEU A 27 -11.06 18.02 -2.15
CA LEU A 27 -11.92 18.96 -1.42
C LEU A 27 -11.72 20.36 -1.99
N LYS A 28 -12.80 20.90 -2.57
CA LYS A 28 -12.86 22.27 -3.05
C LYS A 28 -13.19 23.20 -1.87
N TYR A 29 -12.31 24.13 -1.59
CA TYR A 29 -12.48 25.16 -0.59
C TYR A 29 -12.71 26.50 -1.26
N ARG A 30 -13.73 27.23 -0.81
CA ARG A 30 -14.12 28.53 -1.35
C ARG A 30 -14.53 29.46 -0.23
N VAL A 31 -13.90 30.62 -0.18
CA VAL A 31 -14.24 31.73 0.74
C VAL A 31 -14.69 32.91 -0.09
N VAL A 32 -15.79 33.52 0.30
CA VAL A 32 -16.21 34.84 -0.21
C VAL A 32 -16.02 35.82 0.94
N TYR A 33 -15.16 36.81 0.74
CA TYR A 33 -14.88 37.84 1.73
C TYR A 33 -15.93 38.95 1.66
N ALA A 34 -16.00 39.77 2.71
CA ALA A 34 -16.98 40.85 2.83
C ALA A 34 -16.83 41.95 1.75
N ASP A 35 -15.64 42.09 1.18
CA ASP A 35 -15.35 42.99 0.06
C ASP A 35 -15.72 42.40 -1.31
N GLY A 36 -16.25 41.17 -1.33
CA GLY A 36 -16.64 40.43 -2.54
C GLY A 36 -15.50 39.67 -3.21
N SER A 37 -14.28 39.75 -2.69
CA SER A 37 -13.17 38.93 -3.19
C SER A 37 -13.41 37.45 -2.87
N VAL A 38 -12.84 36.56 -3.70
CA VAL A 38 -13.03 35.12 -3.59
C VAL A 38 -11.67 34.44 -3.50
N HIS A 39 -11.50 33.58 -2.49
CA HIS A 39 -10.37 32.67 -2.38
C HIS A 39 -10.83 31.25 -2.66
N GLU A 40 -10.16 30.56 -3.59
CA GLU A 40 -10.43 29.17 -3.94
C GLU A 40 -9.17 28.34 -3.78
N GLU A 41 -9.31 27.16 -3.21
CA GLU A 41 -8.23 26.20 -3.03
C GLU A 41 -8.75 24.79 -3.26
N LEU A 42 -7.90 23.92 -3.83
CA LEU A 42 -8.22 22.51 -4.04
C LEU A 42 -7.27 21.67 -3.20
N PHE A 43 -7.78 21.07 -2.13
CA PHE A 43 -7.04 20.10 -1.35
C PHE A 43 -7.15 18.74 -2.00
N LYS A 44 -6.00 18.07 -2.17
CA LYS A 44 -5.92 16.72 -2.75
C LYS A 44 -5.31 15.76 -1.75
N SER A 45 -5.88 14.57 -1.66
CA SER A 45 -5.36 13.46 -0.85
C SER A 45 -5.35 12.21 -1.71
N HIS A 46 -4.23 11.48 -1.69
CA HIS A 46 -4.04 10.24 -2.43
C HIS A 46 -3.66 9.13 -1.46
N TYR A 47 -4.60 8.22 -1.22
CA TYR A 47 -4.36 6.99 -0.48
C TYR A 47 -3.83 5.92 -1.45
N ARG A 48 -2.59 5.48 -1.22
CA ARG A 48 -1.93 4.51 -2.10
C ARG A 48 -2.59 3.13 -2.00
N PRO A 49 -2.76 2.41 -3.11
CA PRO A 49 -3.25 1.03 -3.08
C PRO A 49 -2.43 0.13 -2.17
N TRP A 50 -3.11 -0.74 -1.45
CA TRP A 50 -2.47 -1.76 -0.62
C TRP A 50 -2.29 -3.03 -1.45
N GLN A 51 -1.05 -3.49 -1.57
CA GLN A 51 -0.73 -4.69 -2.34
C GLN A 51 -1.07 -5.97 -1.57
N GLU A 52 -1.57 -6.98 -2.28
CA GLU A 52 -1.68 -8.34 -1.72
C GLU A 52 -0.28 -8.88 -1.38
N VAL A 53 -0.14 -9.53 -0.23
CA VAL A 53 1.07 -10.24 0.18
C VAL A 53 0.69 -11.68 0.51
N CYS A 54 1.34 -12.62 -0.16
CA CYS A 54 1.15 -14.04 0.11
C CYS A 54 2.45 -14.76 0.34
N LEU A 55 2.39 -15.72 1.24
CA LEU A 55 3.41 -16.70 1.49
C LEU A 55 3.21 -17.88 0.54
N ILE A 56 4.31 -18.41 -0.01
CA ILE A 56 4.32 -19.66 -0.77
C ILE A 56 5.31 -20.64 -0.16
N GLY A 57 4.82 -21.86 0.11
CA GLY A 57 5.64 -22.96 0.60
C GLY A 57 6.64 -23.41 -0.46
N VAL A 58 7.91 -23.50 -0.09
CA VAL A 58 8.99 -24.02 -0.95
C VAL A 58 9.82 -25.06 -0.20
N GLU A 59 10.53 -25.91 -0.92
CA GLU A 59 11.44 -26.91 -0.32
C GLU A 59 12.74 -26.28 0.20
N ALA A 60 13.20 -25.21 -0.46
CA ALA A 60 14.36 -24.42 -0.07
C ALA A 60 14.14 -22.96 -0.49
N LEU A 61 14.60 -22.00 0.32
CA LEU A 61 14.54 -20.58 -0.01
C LEU A 61 15.51 -20.25 -1.14
N SER A 62 15.08 -19.43 -2.10
CA SER A 62 15.97 -18.89 -3.11
C SER A 62 16.86 -17.78 -2.52
N GLU A 63 18.09 -17.65 -3.02
CA GLU A 63 19.06 -16.65 -2.55
C GLU A 63 18.55 -15.20 -2.73
N THR A 64 17.53 -14.98 -3.56
CA THR A 64 16.92 -13.67 -3.83
C THR A 64 15.81 -13.29 -2.85
N ALA A 65 15.35 -14.20 -1.98
CA ALA A 65 14.22 -13.96 -1.08
C ALA A 65 14.58 -13.09 0.16
N THR A 66 15.86 -12.84 0.41
CA THR A 66 16.32 -12.08 1.57
C THR A 66 16.56 -10.61 1.20
N THR A 67 15.50 -9.81 1.15
CA THR A 67 15.63 -8.36 1.38
C THR A 67 14.75 -8.02 2.59
N THR A 68 15.35 -8.21 3.76
CA THR A 68 14.89 -7.63 5.01
C THR A 68 15.12 -6.14 4.90
N GLU A 69 14.05 -5.38 4.71
CA GLU A 69 14.05 -3.92 4.81
C GLU A 69 14.46 -3.57 6.25
N GLN A 70 15.75 -3.24 6.43
CA GLN A 70 16.28 -2.77 7.70
C GLN A 70 15.67 -1.41 8.01
N ILE A 71 14.74 -1.39 8.96
CA ILE A 71 14.32 -0.18 9.66
C ILE A 71 15.41 0.08 10.71
N GLU A 72 16.34 0.98 10.41
CA GLU A 72 17.26 1.56 11.38
C GLU A 72 16.52 2.67 12.18
N PRO A 73 16.79 2.83 13.50
CA PRO A 73 16.09 3.77 14.40
C PRO A 73 16.09 5.24 14.00
#